data_AF-A0A963JK99-F1
#
_entry.id   AF-A0A963JK99-F1
#
_cell.length_a   1.000
_cell.length_b   1.000
_cell.length_c   1.000
_cell.angle_alpha   90.00
_cell.angle_beta   90.00
_cell.angle_gamma   90.00
#
_symmetry.space_group_name_H-M   'P 1'
#
loop_
_entity.id
_entity.type
_entity.pdbx_description
1 polymer ?
#
loop_
_entity_poly.entity_id
_entity_poly.type
_entity_poly.pdbx_seq_one_letter_code
_entity_poly.pdbx_strand_id
1 'polypeptide(L)'
;MNCPVVAAFDSGNLIPVAKQLHDKYPNKPIVIAGDDDLHLIALNGKNTGREKAQEAAQSVNGIAVFPVFALNEQESQKLSDFNDLANKSALGMQAVKRQIGTAIEKAIQQNTIQKHQSQLQQAKPQNQSQLEIKAKSQKRALV
;
A
#
# COMPACT_ATOMS: atom_id res chain seq x y z
N MET A 1 -14.19 11.35 -2.12
CA MET A 1 -13.18 10.65 -1.31
C MET A 1 -13.12 11.36 0.02
N ASN A 2 -13.37 10.67 1.13
CA ASN A 2 -13.27 11.24 2.48
C ASN A 2 -12.31 10.38 3.31
N CYS A 3 -11.02 10.50 3.01
CA CYS A 3 -9.95 9.80 3.71
C CYS A 3 -9.10 10.82 4.47
N PRO A 4 -8.68 10.54 5.72
CA PRO A 4 -7.68 11.34 6.39
C PRO A 4 -6.40 11.39 5.56
N VAL A 5 -5.80 12.58 5.47
CA VAL A 5 -4.52 12.79 4.77
C VAL A 5 -3.48 13.24 5.78
N VAL A 6 -2.29 12.66 5.70
CA VAL A 6 -1.12 13.04 6.49
C VAL A 6 0.01 13.34 5.50
N ALA A 7 0.64 14.49 5.66
CA ALA A 7 1.82 14.87 4.88
C ALA A 7 3.09 14.56 5.68
N ALA A 8 4.04 13.88 5.05
CA ALA A 8 5.42 13.81 5.51
C ALA A 8 6.15 15.08 5.05
N PHE A 9 7.16 15.53 5.80
CA PHE A 9 7.88 16.77 5.48
C PHE A 9 8.93 16.54 4.41
N ASP A 10 9.54 15.35 4.40
CA ASP A 10 10.54 14.94 3.43
C ASP A 10 10.49 13.41 3.20
N SER A 11 11.26 12.92 2.24
CA SER A 11 11.31 11.48 1.93
C SER A 11 12.02 10.65 3.01
N GLY A 12 12.84 11.28 3.87
CA GLY A 12 13.53 10.64 4.98
C GLY A 12 12.60 10.32 6.16
N ASN A 13 11.59 11.17 6.42
CA ASN A 13 10.63 10.96 7.49
C ASN A 13 9.38 10.14 7.08
N LEU A 14 9.22 9.84 5.79
CA LEU A 14 8.07 9.11 5.27
C LEU A 14 7.89 7.71 5.88
N ILE A 15 8.97 6.92 6.00
CA ILE A 15 8.91 5.56 6.55
C ILE A 15 8.56 5.58 8.06
N PRO A 16 9.25 6.38 8.92
CA PRO A 16 8.85 6.53 10.32
C PRO A 16 7.38 6.93 10.50
N VAL A 17 6.89 7.90 9.71
CA VAL A 17 5.49 8.36 9.77
C VAL A 17 4.53 7.25 9.38
N ALA A 18 4.81 6.53 8.30
CA ALA A 18 3.98 5.41 7.85
C ALA A 18 3.88 4.33 8.95
N LYS A 19 5.02 3.92 9.52
CA LYS A 19 5.07 2.92 10.60
C LYS A 19 4.29 3.37 11.83
N GLN A 20 4.48 4.61 12.28
CA GLN A 20 3.77 5.13 13.45
C GLN A 20 2.25 5.17 13.24
N LEU A 21 1.79 5.50 12.02
CA LEU A 21 0.37 5.44 11.67
C LEU A 21 -0.14 3.99 11.64
N HIS A 22 0.64 3.06 11.11
CA HIS A 22 0.30 1.64 11.08
C HIS A 22 0.20 1.07 12.49
N ASP A 23 1.17 1.33 13.37
CA ASP A 23 1.18 0.85 14.75
C ASP A 23 -0.03 1.36 15.54
N LYS A 24 -0.41 2.63 15.31
CA LYS A 24 -1.59 3.23 15.95
C LYS A 24 -2.91 2.71 15.38
N TYR A 25 -2.93 2.34 14.09
CA TYR A 25 -4.12 1.91 13.37
C TYR A 25 -3.86 0.66 12.52
N PRO A 26 -3.52 -0.50 13.12
CA PRO A 26 -2.99 -1.67 12.40
C PRO A 26 -4.00 -2.28 11.43
N ASN A 27 -5.28 -2.04 11.67
CA ASN A 27 -6.37 -2.56 10.85
C ASN A 27 -6.77 -1.63 9.69
N LYS A 28 -6.16 -0.44 9.56
CA LYS A 28 -6.52 0.54 8.53
C LYS A 28 -5.61 0.37 7.31
N PRO A 29 -6.17 0.31 6.09
CA PRO A 29 -5.36 0.29 4.89
C PRO A 29 -4.64 1.64 4.74
N ILE A 30 -3.37 1.60 4.32
CA ILE A 30 -2.54 2.79 4.12
C ILE A 30 -2.16 2.87 2.65
N VAL A 31 -2.34 4.06 2.08
CA VAL A 31 -1.86 4.42 0.74
C VAL A 31 -0.81 5.49 0.90
N ILE A 32 0.35 5.27 0.29
CA ILE A 32 1.47 6.22 0.26
C ILE A 32 1.51 6.84 -1.13
N ALA A 33 1.20 8.13 -1.22
CA ALA A 33 1.39 8.91 -2.45
C ALA A 33 2.83 9.44 -2.45
N GLY A 34 3.56 9.19 -3.53
CA GLY A 34 4.92 9.70 -3.73
C GLY A 34 5.08 10.38 -5.08
N ASP A 35 6.14 11.17 -5.20
CA ASP A 35 6.51 11.88 -6.41
C ASP A 35 7.27 10.96 -7.38
N ASP A 36 7.21 11.28 -8.67
CA ASP A 36 7.87 10.54 -9.75
C ASP A 36 8.85 11.42 -10.53
N ASP A 37 9.97 11.78 -9.89
CA ASP A 37 11.03 12.59 -10.48
C ASP A 37 11.88 11.84 -11.53
N LEU A 38 11.31 11.56 -12.70
CA LEU A 38 12.09 10.92 -13.78
C LEU A 38 13.31 11.74 -14.22
N HIS A 39 13.24 13.07 -14.13
CA HIS A 39 14.37 13.92 -14.48
C HIS A 39 15.58 13.69 -13.57
N LEU A 40 15.37 13.37 -12.28
CA LEU A 40 16.45 13.04 -11.36
C LEU A 40 17.09 11.68 -11.66
N ILE A 41 16.34 10.76 -12.29
CA ILE A 41 16.93 9.51 -12.80
C ILE A 41 17.93 9.83 -13.91
N ALA A 42 17.58 10.72 -14.83
CA ALA A 42 18.47 11.11 -15.93
C ALA A 42 19.75 11.82 -15.45
N LEU A 43 19.67 12.56 -14.34
CA LEU A 43 20.81 13.29 -13.77
C LEU A 43 21.65 12.45 -12.79
N ASN A 44 21.00 11.73 -11.85
CA ASN A 44 21.64 11.13 -10.69
C ASN A 44 21.40 9.61 -10.58
N GLY A 45 20.66 9.02 -11.53
CA GLY A 45 20.34 7.58 -11.55
C GLY A 45 19.38 7.12 -10.45
N LYS A 46 18.75 8.04 -9.72
CA LYS A 46 17.86 7.71 -8.58
C LYS A 46 16.61 8.56 -8.57
N ASN A 47 15.51 7.94 -8.16
CA ASN A 47 14.26 8.62 -7.85
C ASN A 47 13.93 8.39 -6.38
N THR A 48 14.52 9.22 -5.52
CA THR A 48 14.42 9.09 -4.07
C THR A 48 12.98 9.14 -3.59
N GLY A 49 12.13 10.00 -4.20
CA GLY A 49 10.71 10.11 -3.85
C GLY A 49 9.97 8.79 -4.09
N ARG A 50 10.13 8.21 -5.28
CA ARG A 50 9.54 6.92 -5.65
C ARG A 50 10.06 5.78 -4.78
N GLU A 51 11.37 5.66 -4.63
CA GLU A 51 12.01 4.60 -3.84
C GLU A 51 11.53 4.63 -2.38
N LYS A 52 11.51 5.81 -1.75
CA LYS A 52 11.08 5.95 -0.34
C LYS A 52 9.60 5.71 -0.15
N ALA A 53 8.75 6.13 -1.08
CA ALA A 53 7.32 5.83 -1.05
C ALA A 53 7.05 4.33 -1.18
N GLN A 54 7.78 3.63 -2.04
CA GLN A 54 7.71 2.17 -2.16
C GLN A 54 8.16 1.47 -0.88
N GLU A 55 9.30 1.88 -0.32
CA GLU A 55 9.84 1.33 0.93
C GLU A 55 8.86 1.54 2.11
N ALA A 56 8.29 2.74 2.22
CA ALA A 56 7.30 3.06 3.24
C ALA A 56 6.05 2.19 3.11
N ALA A 57 5.49 2.06 1.90
CA ALA A 57 4.33 1.22 1.65
C ALA A 57 4.61 -0.26 2.00
N GLN A 58 5.75 -0.80 1.59
CA GLN A 58 6.16 -2.16 1.93
C GLN A 58 6.25 -2.37 3.46
N SER A 59 6.81 -1.39 4.17
CA SER A 59 7.01 -1.50 5.63
C SER A 59 5.71 -1.58 6.45
N VAL A 60 4.57 -1.21 5.85
CA VAL A 60 3.26 -1.17 6.52
C VAL A 60 2.20 -2.02 5.79
N ASN A 61 2.61 -2.88 4.86
CA ASN A 61 1.71 -3.63 3.97
C ASN A 61 0.69 -2.74 3.24
N GLY A 62 1.09 -1.51 2.92
CA GLY A 62 0.32 -0.52 2.20
C GLY A 62 0.55 -0.55 0.69
N ILE A 63 -0.01 0.44 0.00
CA ILE A 63 0.15 0.61 -1.45
C ILE A 63 0.83 1.94 -1.75
N ALA A 64 1.90 1.90 -2.54
CA ALA A 64 2.47 3.10 -3.12
C ALA A 64 1.73 3.49 -4.41
N VAL A 65 1.44 4.78 -4.58
CA VAL A 65 0.81 5.34 -5.77
C VAL A 65 1.62 6.54 -6.26
N PHE A 66 1.76 6.64 -7.57
CA PHE A 66 2.55 7.66 -8.26
C PHE A 66 1.70 8.32 -9.33
N PRO A 67 1.93 9.60 -9.63
CA PRO A 67 1.19 10.29 -10.66
C PRO A 67 1.51 9.68 -12.03
N VAL A 68 0.46 9.43 -12.82
CA VAL A 68 0.58 9.03 -14.23
C VAL A 68 0.08 10.17 -15.10
N PHE A 69 0.96 10.74 -15.89
CA PHE A 69 0.68 11.88 -16.78
C PHE A 69 0.26 11.41 -18.18
N ALA A 70 -0.22 12.34 -19.01
CA ALA A 70 -0.42 12.05 -20.43
C ALA A 70 0.93 11.88 -21.14
N LEU A 71 0.86 11.33 -22.36
CA LEU A 71 2.04 11.03 -23.17
C LEU A 71 2.92 12.28 -23.33
N ASN A 72 4.22 12.12 -23.09
CA ASN A 72 5.26 13.16 -23.19
C ASN A 72 5.18 14.32 -22.18
N GLU A 73 4.17 14.42 -21.32
CA GLU A 73 4.08 15.55 -20.37
C GLU A 73 5.19 15.52 -19.32
N GLN A 74 5.50 14.34 -18.79
CA GLN A 74 6.54 14.15 -17.79
C GLN A 74 7.94 14.51 -18.32
N GLU A 75 8.22 14.27 -19.60
CA GLU A 75 9.51 14.61 -20.22
C GLU A 75 9.58 16.07 -20.69
N SER A 76 8.53 16.54 -21.40
CA SER A 76 8.53 17.86 -22.02
C SER A 76 8.31 19.00 -21.03
N GLN A 77 7.48 18.78 -20.01
CA GLN A 77 7.11 19.80 -19.03
C GLN A 77 7.71 19.53 -17.64
N LYS A 78 8.45 18.41 -17.49
CA LYS A 78 9.07 17.98 -16.22
C LYS A 78 8.08 17.85 -15.08
N LEU A 79 6.84 17.43 -15.39
CA LEU A 79 5.82 17.17 -14.38
C LEU A 79 6.23 15.96 -13.55
N SER A 80 6.03 16.00 -12.23
CA SER A 80 6.56 14.96 -11.33
C SER A 80 5.61 14.56 -10.20
N ASP A 81 4.72 15.46 -9.78
CA ASP A 81 3.87 15.27 -8.60
C ASP A 81 2.36 15.26 -8.93
N PHE A 82 1.52 14.94 -7.94
CA PHE A 82 0.06 14.97 -8.10
C PHE A 82 -0.52 16.38 -8.27
N ASN A 83 0.20 17.42 -7.83
CA ASN A 83 -0.22 18.81 -7.97
C ASN A 83 -0.06 19.29 -9.43
N ASP A 84 1.01 18.87 -10.10
CA ASP A 84 1.23 19.01 -11.53
C ASP A 84 0.18 18.23 -12.33
N LEU A 85 -0.14 17.01 -11.90
CA LEU A 85 -1.19 16.22 -12.54
C LEU A 85 -2.56 16.91 -12.42
N ALA A 86 -2.83 17.58 -11.31
CA ALA A 86 -4.08 18.29 -11.09
C ALA A 86 -4.21 19.56 -11.93
N ASN A 87 -3.13 20.34 -12.07
CA ASN A 87 -3.18 21.71 -12.55
C ASN A 87 -2.51 21.96 -13.91
N LYS A 88 -1.54 21.13 -14.30
CA LYS A 88 -0.73 21.33 -15.52
C LYS A 88 -0.98 20.26 -16.58
N SER A 89 -1.25 19.03 -16.17
CA SER A 89 -1.57 17.94 -17.09
C SER A 89 -2.92 18.16 -17.78
N ALA A 90 -3.01 17.76 -19.04
CA ALA A 90 -4.26 17.66 -19.79
C ALA A 90 -5.27 16.70 -19.13
N LEU A 91 -4.81 15.77 -18.27
CA LEU A 91 -5.68 14.85 -17.54
C LEU A 91 -6.37 15.48 -16.33
N GLY A 92 -5.74 16.50 -15.74
CA GLY A 92 -6.24 17.32 -14.64
C GLY A 92 -6.67 16.56 -13.37
N MET A 93 -7.40 17.27 -12.52
CA MET A 93 -7.92 16.77 -11.23
C MET A 93 -8.72 15.46 -11.34
N GLN A 94 -9.37 15.18 -12.47
CA GLN A 94 -10.12 13.93 -12.65
C GLN A 94 -9.20 12.71 -12.67
N ALA A 95 -8.00 12.83 -13.24
CA ALA A 95 -7.02 11.75 -13.19
C ALA A 95 -6.47 11.52 -11.79
N VAL A 96 -6.23 12.59 -11.01
CA VAL A 96 -5.86 12.44 -9.59
C VAL A 96 -6.93 11.64 -8.84
N LYS A 97 -8.22 12.01 -8.99
CA LYS A 97 -9.32 11.30 -8.35
C LYS A 97 -9.39 9.83 -8.75
N ARG A 98 -9.19 9.52 -10.03
CA ARG A 98 -9.19 8.15 -10.55
C ARG A 98 -8.01 7.34 -10.00
N GLN A 99 -6.79 7.86 -10.12
CA GLN A 99 -5.56 7.17 -9.73
C GLN A 99 -5.53 6.89 -8.22
N ILE A 100 -5.84 7.91 -7.40
CA ILE A 100 -5.92 7.74 -5.94
C ILE A 100 -7.09 6.84 -5.55
N GLY A 101 -8.26 6.99 -6.19
CA GLY A 101 -9.43 6.15 -5.95
C GLY A 101 -9.14 4.66 -6.17
N THR A 102 -8.53 4.31 -7.30
CA THR A 102 -8.12 2.93 -7.60
C THR A 102 -7.10 2.40 -6.59
N ALA A 103 -6.14 3.23 -6.14
CA ALA A 103 -5.18 2.82 -5.12
C ALA A 103 -5.86 2.56 -3.76
N ILE A 104 -6.82 3.39 -3.36
CA ILE A 104 -7.61 3.19 -2.13
C ILE A 104 -8.42 1.90 -2.20
N GLU A 105 -9.14 1.67 -3.31
CA GLU A 105 -9.92 0.44 -3.51
C GLU A 105 -9.04 -0.80 -3.40
N LYS A 106 -7.87 -0.77 -4.07
CA LYS A 106 -6.89 -1.86 -4.01
C LYS A 106 -6.37 -2.08 -2.58
N ALA A 107 -6.11 -1.01 -1.83
CA ALA A 107 -5.61 -1.12 -0.46
C ALA A 107 -6.67 -1.71 0.49
N ILE A 108 -7.94 -1.31 0.33
CA ILE A 108 -9.07 -1.88 1.07
C ILE A 108 -9.24 -3.38 0.75
N GLN A 109 -9.18 -3.75 -0.53
CA GLN A 109 -9.28 -5.14 -0.96
C GLN A 109 -8.13 -5.97 -0.39
N GLN A 110 -6.88 -5.52 -0.51
CA GLN A 110 -5.70 -6.23 0.01
C GLN A 110 -5.80 -6.45 1.52
N ASN A 111 -6.16 -5.43 2.29
CA ASN A 111 -6.35 -5.54 3.73
C ASN A 111 -7.48 -6.52 4.10
N THR A 112 -8.59 -6.52 3.35
CA THR A 112 -9.70 -7.45 3.56
C THR A 112 -9.27 -8.91 3.33
N ILE A 113 -8.54 -9.16 2.25
CA ILE A 113 -8.00 -10.49 1.92
C ILE A 113 -7.01 -10.95 2.99
N GLN A 114 -6.08 -10.08 3.41
CA GLN A 114 -5.11 -10.41 4.46
C GLN A 114 -5.79 -10.78 5.78
N LYS A 115 -6.78 -10.00 6.23
CA LYS A 115 -7.54 -10.32 7.45
C LYS A 115 -8.23 -11.67 7.36
N HIS A 116 -8.89 -11.96 6.23
CA HIS A 116 -9.55 -13.25 6.05
C HIS A 116 -8.55 -14.41 6.07
N GLN A 117 -7.41 -14.27 5.40
CA GLN A 117 -6.34 -15.28 5.42
C GLN A 117 -5.78 -15.52 6.83
N SER A 118 -5.51 -14.46 7.60
CA SER A 118 -5.03 -14.59 8.99
C SER A 118 -6.05 -15.30 9.88
N GLN A 119 -7.35 -15.01 9.73
CA GLN A 119 -8.43 -15.69 10.47
C GLN A 119 -8.51 -17.18 10.12
N LEU A 120 -8.45 -17.53 8.83
CA LEU A 120 -8.46 -18.92 8.38
C LEU A 120 -7.24 -19.72 8.88
N GLN A 121 -6.07 -19.09 8.98
CA GLN A 121 -4.87 -19.73 9.53
C GLN A 121 -4.99 -19.97 11.04
N GLN A 122 -5.55 -19.01 11.78
CA GLN A 122 -5.75 -19.12 13.23
C GLN A 122 -6.87 -20.09 13.63
N ALA A 123 -7.81 -20.40 12.74
CA ALA A 123 -8.89 -21.37 12.99
C ALA A 123 -8.47 -22.84 12.79
N LYS A 124 -7.33 -23.11 12.13
CA LYS A 124 -6.84 -24.48 11.86
C LYS A 124 -6.24 -25.26 13.06
N PRO A 125 -5.64 -24.66 14.11
CA PRO A 125 -4.97 -25.43 15.18
C PRO A 125 -5.93 -26.26 16.06
N GLN A 126 -7.19 -25.87 16.23
CA GLN A 126 -8.10 -26.56 17.16
C GLN A 126 -8.72 -27.83 16.56
N ASN A 127 -9.03 -27.84 15.25
CA ASN A 127 -9.64 -29.00 14.61
C ASN A 127 -8.65 -30.16 14.42
N GLN A 128 -7.39 -29.92 14.05
CA GLN A 128 -6.40 -30.99 13.88
C GLN A 128 -6.05 -31.67 15.22
N SER A 129 -5.85 -30.89 16.28
CA SER A 129 -5.60 -31.41 17.63
C SER A 129 -6.74 -32.30 18.13
N GLN A 130 -8.00 -31.85 17.99
CA GLN A 130 -9.17 -32.62 18.44
C GLN A 130 -9.47 -33.84 17.58
N LEU A 131 -9.25 -33.77 16.26
CA LEU A 131 -9.39 -34.92 15.35
C LEU A 131 -8.34 -35.99 15.66
N GLU A 132 -7.09 -35.60 15.94
CA GLU A 132 -6.03 -36.53 16.33
C GLU A 132 -6.29 -37.19 17.70
N ILE A 133 -6.78 -36.42 18.67
CA ILE A 133 -7.14 -36.95 20.01
C ILE A 133 -8.30 -37.95 19.89
N LYS A 134 -9.35 -37.64 19.12
CA LYS A 134 -10.45 -38.57 18.86
C LYS A 134 -10.01 -39.83 18.10
N ALA A 135 -9.17 -39.69 17.08
CA ALA A 135 -8.66 -40.84 16.33
C ALA A 135 -7.79 -41.76 17.21
N LYS A 136 -7.00 -41.20 18.13
CA LYS A 136 -6.19 -41.96 19.10
C LYS A 136 -7.05 -42.66 20.17
N SER A 137 -8.15 -42.05 20.63
CA SER A 137 -9.04 -42.70 21.61
C SER A 137 -9.84 -43.85 20.98
N GLN A 138 -10.32 -43.69 19.74
CA GLN A 138 -11.06 -44.74 19.03
C GLN A 138 -10.18 -45.97 18.72
N LYS A 139 -8.90 -45.77 18.40
CA LYS A 139 -7.96 -46.89 18.20
C LYS A 139 -7.65 -47.67 19.49
N ARG A 140 -7.71 -47.04 20.67
CA ARG A 140 -7.50 -47.73 21.96
C ARG A 140 -8.72 -48.50 22.44
N ALA A 141 -9.93 -48.14 22.02
CA ALA A 141 -11.16 -48.85 22.39
C ALA A 141 -11.41 -50.13 21.57
N LEU A 142 -10.60 -50.39 20.55
CA LEU A 142 -10.73 -51.53 19.63
C LEU A 142 -9.69 -52.64 19.88
N VAL A 143 -8.91 -52.56 20.98
CA VAL A 143 -7.92 -53.56 21.40
C VAL A 143 -8.35 -54.16 22.73
#